data_AF-A0A8C3HJK9-F1
#
_entry.id   AF-A0A8C3HJK9-F1
#
_cell.length_a   1.000
_cell.length_b   1.000
_cell.length_c   1.000
_cell.angle_alpha   90.00
_cell.angle_beta   90.00
_cell.angle_gamma   90.00
#
_symmetry.space_group_name_H-M   'P 1'
#
loop_
_entity.id
_entity.type
_entity.pdbx_description
1 polymer ?
#
loop_
_entity_poly.entity_id
_entity_poly.type
_entity_poly.pdbx_seq_one_letter_code
_entity_poly.pdbx_strand_id
1 'polypeptide(L)'
;MVAAVLGCVAKRYPGAWRTLAKSSVESLTWTGWIRHKFTKSRIPASVFQPRPSDHEKYGGDPQQPHKLHLVTRIKSGIGRPYWEKKIIHDLGLDKANQQFIPVFNHLDS
;
A
#
# COMPACT_ATOMS: atom_id res chain seq x y z
N MET A 1 51.62 45.13 -47.73
CA MET A 1 51.37 46.03 -46.58
C MET A 1 50.92 45.16 -45.41
N VAL A 2 51.70 45.12 -44.32
CA VAL A 2 51.41 44.36 -43.10
C VAL A 2 51.16 45.35 -41.98
N ALA A 3 50.03 45.24 -41.28
CA ALA A 3 49.78 45.84 -39.96
C ALA A 3 48.57 45.09 -39.35
N ALA A 4 48.77 44.24 -38.35
CA ALA A 4 48.86 44.56 -36.92
C ALA A 4 47.55 44.13 -36.22
N VAL A 5 47.50 42.87 -35.76
CA VAL A 5 46.50 42.43 -34.78
C VAL A 5 47.18 42.46 -33.42
N LEU A 6 46.76 43.43 -32.61
CA LEU A 6 47.20 43.65 -31.24
C LEU A 6 46.82 42.43 -30.38
N GLY A 7 47.81 41.79 -29.76
CA GLY A 7 47.61 40.76 -28.75
C GLY A 7 47.18 41.37 -27.41
N CYS A 8 46.06 40.89 -26.86
CA CYS A 8 45.69 41.14 -25.46
C CYS A 8 46.05 39.90 -24.63
N VAL A 9 47.20 39.97 -23.95
CA VAL A 9 47.60 39.00 -22.91
C VAL A 9 46.90 39.37 -21.61
N ALA A 10 45.80 38.70 -21.29
CA ALA A 10 45.16 38.82 -19.98
C ALA A 10 45.96 38.03 -18.94
N LYS A 11 46.60 38.77 -18.03
CA LYS A 11 47.38 38.25 -16.89
C LYS A 11 46.47 37.46 -15.94
N ARG A 12 46.86 36.22 -15.68
CA ARG A 12 46.23 35.27 -14.75
C ARG A 12 46.58 35.67 -13.31
N TYR A 13 45.62 36.16 -12.53
CA TYR A 13 45.76 36.32 -11.07
C TYR A 13 45.06 35.14 -10.37
N PRO A 14 45.76 34.30 -9.57
CA PRO A 14 45.13 33.23 -8.81
C PRO A 14 44.61 33.82 -7.50
N GLY A 15 43.42 34.42 -7.53
CA GLY A 15 42.75 34.98 -6.38
C GLY A 15 41.76 33.99 -5.76
N ALA A 16 42.21 33.30 -4.71
CA ALA A 16 41.43 32.93 -3.52
C ALA A 16 39.95 32.56 -3.69
N TRP A 17 39.68 31.27 -3.92
CA TRP A 17 38.38 30.68 -3.59
C TRP A 17 38.49 30.16 -2.16
N ARG A 18 37.95 30.93 -1.23
CA ARG A 18 37.84 30.55 0.18
C ARG A 18 36.96 29.31 0.27
N THR A 19 37.47 28.31 0.98
CA THR A 19 36.79 27.09 1.41
C THR A 19 35.39 27.40 1.94
N LEU A 20 34.35 26.99 1.21
CA LEU A 20 33.00 26.92 1.75
C LEU A 20 32.99 25.77 2.76
N ALA A 21 32.80 26.15 4.02
CA ALA A 21 32.71 25.27 5.16
C ALA A 21 31.70 24.14 4.91
N LYS A 22 32.15 22.92 5.20
CA LYS A 22 31.37 21.79 5.74
C LYS A 22 29.88 22.10 5.95
N SER A 23 29.07 21.88 4.92
CA SER A 23 27.69 21.44 5.13
C SER A 23 27.65 19.96 4.76
N SER A 24 27.65 19.14 5.81
CA SER A 24 27.27 17.74 5.75
C SER A 24 25.84 17.63 5.21
N VAL A 25 25.70 17.67 3.89
CA VAL A 25 24.54 17.17 3.14
C VAL A 25 24.94 16.00 2.25
N GLU A 26 26.09 15.38 2.55
CA GLU A 26 26.43 14.07 2.02
C GLU A 26 25.37 13.06 2.46
N SER A 27 24.74 12.45 1.45
CA SER A 27 23.91 11.25 1.51
C SER A 27 22.45 11.40 1.97
N LEU A 28 21.69 12.33 1.40
CA LEU A 28 20.27 12.03 1.09
C LEU A 28 20.09 11.49 -0.33
N THR A 29 21.12 10.85 -0.90
CA THR A 29 21.04 10.07 -2.13
C THR A 29 20.67 8.61 -1.80
N TRP A 30 19.58 8.43 -1.07
CA TRP A 30 18.86 7.16 -1.01
C TRP A 30 17.37 7.41 -1.27
N THR A 31 17.06 8.04 -2.40
CA THR A 31 15.80 7.76 -3.09
C THR A 31 15.97 6.50 -3.93
N GLY A 32 16.46 5.43 -3.29
CA GLY A 32 16.25 4.10 -3.83
C GLY A 32 14.75 3.95 -4.06
N TRP A 33 14.37 3.47 -5.24
CA TRP A 33 12.98 3.12 -5.50
C TRP A 33 12.61 1.97 -4.57
N ILE A 34 12.19 2.29 -3.33
CA ILE A 34 11.72 1.30 -2.38
C ILE A 34 10.36 0.86 -2.90
N ARG A 35 10.38 -0.15 -3.77
CA ARG A 35 9.17 -0.86 -4.14
C ARG A 35 8.71 -1.60 -2.90
N HIS A 36 7.73 -1.03 -2.20
CA HIS A 36 7.13 -1.67 -1.03
C HIS A 36 6.66 -3.08 -1.42
N LYS A 37 7.09 -4.10 -0.68
CA LYS A 37 6.65 -5.47 -0.94
C LYS A 37 5.14 -5.54 -0.71
N PHE A 38 4.41 -6.06 -1.69
CA PHE A 38 2.99 -6.31 -1.53
C PHE A 38 2.80 -7.62 -0.74
N THR A 39 2.29 -7.52 0.49
CA THR A 39 2.13 -8.63 1.43
C THR A 39 0.67 -8.82 1.84
N LYS A 40 0.33 -9.99 2.38
CA LYS A 40 -0.99 -10.24 2.96
C LYS A 40 -1.23 -9.28 4.13
N SER A 41 -2.41 -8.66 4.19
CA SER A 41 -2.80 -7.77 5.29
C SER A 41 -3.08 -8.55 6.57
N ARG A 42 -2.68 -7.99 7.71
CA ARG A 42 -3.05 -8.46 9.05
C ARG A 42 -4.03 -7.44 9.61
N ILE A 43 -5.29 -7.84 9.82
CA ILE A 43 -6.33 -6.97 10.35
C ILE A 43 -6.33 -7.09 11.88
N PRO A 44 -6.20 -6.00 12.64
CA PRO A 44 -6.19 -6.06 14.10
C PRO A 44 -7.55 -6.48 14.65
N ALA A 45 -7.54 -7.21 15.77
CA ALA A 45 -8.76 -7.72 16.39
C ALA A 45 -9.74 -6.61 16.84
N SER A 46 -9.22 -5.40 17.13
CA SER A 46 -10.03 -4.25 17.52
C SER A 46 -11.01 -3.77 16.44
N VAL A 47 -10.75 -4.09 15.16
CA VAL A 47 -11.66 -3.75 14.05
C VAL A 47 -12.96 -4.56 14.12
N PHE A 48 -12.93 -5.74 14.75
CA PHE A 48 -14.08 -6.64 14.84
C PHE A 48 -14.87 -6.48 16.14
N GLN A 49 -14.52 -5.52 17.00
CA GLN A 49 -15.24 -5.23 18.23
C GLN A 49 -16.34 -4.20 17.95
N PRO A 50 -17.63 -4.57 18.01
CA PRO A 50 -18.71 -3.65 17.72
C PRO A 50 -18.84 -2.60 18.84
N ARG A 51 -19.18 -1.37 18.46
CA ARG A 51 -19.49 -0.30 19.41
C ARG A 51 -20.99 -0.27 19.70
N PRO A 52 -21.43 0.25 20.86
CA PRO A 52 -22.86 0.41 21.15
C PRO A 52 -23.64 1.14 20.03
N SER A 53 -23.05 2.16 19.42
CA SER A 53 -23.64 2.90 18.28
C SER A 53 -23.80 2.05 17.01
N ASP A 54 -22.98 1.02 16.79
CA ASP A 54 -23.12 0.13 15.63
C ASP A 54 -24.37 -0.75 15.76
N HIS A 55 -24.73 -1.15 16.98
CA HIS A 55 -25.92 -1.95 17.24
C HIS A 55 -27.20 -1.19 16.93
N GLU A 56 -27.28 0.10 17.27
CA GLU A 56 -28.42 0.97 16.93
C GLU A 56 -28.55 1.18 15.41
N LYS A 57 -27.42 1.27 14.71
CA LYS A 57 -27.38 1.49 13.26
C LYS A 57 -27.74 0.26 12.44
N TYR A 58 -27.24 -0.91 12.85
CA TYR A 58 -27.37 -2.16 12.09
C TYR A 58 -28.44 -3.11 12.67
N GLY A 59 -29.06 -2.78 13.81
CA GLY A 59 -30.15 -3.54 14.42
C GLY A 59 -29.77 -4.91 14.95
N GLY A 60 -28.48 -5.16 15.16
CA GLY A 60 -27.98 -6.45 15.66
C GLY A 60 -27.93 -6.49 17.19
N ASP A 61 -28.47 -7.54 17.79
CA ASP A 61 -28.44 -7.77 19.24
C ASP A 61 -27.15 -8.53 19.65
N PRO A 62 -26.27 -7.95 20.49
CA PRO A 62 -25.12 -8.68 21.02
C PRO A 62 -25.50 -9.91 21.84
N GLN A 63 -26.68 -9.90 22.47
CA GLN A 63 -27.14 -11.00 23.33
C GLN A 63 -27.57 -12.22 22.51
N GLN A 64 -27.98 -12.00 21.26
CA GLN A 64 -28.47 -13.05 20.36
C GLN A 64 -27.77 -12.96 19.00
N PRO A 65 -26.52 -13.48 18.90
CA PRO A 65 -25.80 -13.50 17.63
C PRO A 65 -26.50 -14.43 16.62
N HIS A 66 -26.50 -14.03 15.35
CA HIS A 66 -27.02 -14.86 14.28
C HIS A 66 -26.12 -16.09 14.05
N LYS A 67 -26.73 -17.21 13.67
CA LYS A 67 -26.02 -18.49 13.49
C LYS A 67 -25.39 -18.65 12.10
N LEU A 68 -26.00 -18.05 11.08
CA LEU A 68 -25.61 -18.23 9.68
C LEU A 68 -25.42 -16.87 9.01
N HIS A 69 -24.44 -16.79 8.12
CA HIS A 69 -24.21 -15.62 7.27
C HIS A 69 -24.83 -15.82 5.88
N LEU A 70 -25.35 -14.77 5.26
CA LEU A 70 -25.69 -14.78 3.84
C LEU A 70 -24.56 -14.10 3.06
N VAL A 71 -23.72 -14.89 2.39
CA VAL A 71 -22.55 -14.36 1.70
C VAL A 71 -22.84 -14.26 0.21
N THR A 72 -22.61 -13.08 -0.36
CA THR A 72 -22.74 -12.83 -1.81
C THR A 72 -21.50 -12.14 -2.33
N ARG A 73 -20.89 -12.71 -3.37
CA ARG A 73 -19.76 -12.05 -4.04
C ARG A 73 -20.25 -10.93 -4.95
N ILE A 74 -19.94 -9.69 -4.56
CA ILE A 74 -20.27 -8.46 -5.31
C ILE A 74 -19.10 -7.88 -6.11
N LYS A 75 -17.86 -8.28 -5.82
CA LYS A 75 -16.65 -7.81 -6.52
C LYS A 75 -15.93 -8.96 -7.22
N SER A 76 -15.32 -8.67 -8.37
CA SER A 76 -14.54 -9.65 -9.12
C SER A 76 -13.19 -9.93 -8.47
N GLY A 77 -12.68 -11.15 -8.68
CA GLY A 77 -11.31 -11.54 -8.30
C GLY A 77 -10.24 -11.08 -9.31
N ILE A 78 -10.63 -10.43 -10.42
CA ILE A 78 -9.68 -9.92 -11.43
C ILE A 78 -8.85 -8.80 -10.81
N GLY A 79 -7.53 -8.83 -11.04
CA GLY A 79 -6.60 -7.88 -10.43
C GLY A 79 -6.37 -8.07 -8.92
N ARG A 80 -6.97 -9.10 -8.31
CA ARG A 80 -6.77 -9.44 -6.89
C ARG A 80 -5.63 -10.45 -6.70
N PRO A 81 -5.02 -10.49 -5.52
CA PRO A 81 -3.97 -11.45 -5.20
C PRO A 81 -4.47 -12.89 -5.28
N TYR A 82 -3.57 -13.83 -5.55
CA TYR A 82 -3.93 -15.25 -5.69
C TYR A 82 -4.57 -15.84 -4.41
N TRP A 83 -4.19 -15.35 -3.22
CA TRP A 83 -4.77 -15.83 -1.96
C TRP A 83 -6.24 -15.44 -1.78
N GLU A 84 -6.67 -14.28 -2.30
CA GLU A 84 -8.09 -13.90 -2.29
C GLU A 84 -8.89 -14.76 -3.26
N LYS A 85 -8.32 -15.05 -4.44
CA LYS A 85 -8.93 -15.93 -5.43
C LYS A 85 -9.13 -17.34 -4.88
N LYS A 86 -8.13 -17.87 -4.15
CA LYS A 86 -8.25 -19.17 -3.50
C LYS A 86 -9.39 -19.20 -2.49
N ILE A 87 -9.51 -18.18 -1.63
CA ILE A 87 -10.61 -18.09 -0.64
C ILE A 87 -11.99 -18.03 -1.33
N ILE A 88 -12.11 -17.31 -2.44
CA ILE A 88 -13.36 -17.26 -3.21
C ILE A 88 -13.77 -18.66 -3.68
N HIS A 89 -12.83 -19.44 -4.19
CA HIS A 89 -13.07 -20.81 -4.66
C HIS A 89 -13.36 -21.78 -3.50
N ASP A 90 -12.60 -21.69 -2.40
CA ASP A 90 -12.79 -22.51 -1.20
C ASP A 90 -14.18 -22.28 -0.55
N LEU A 91 -14.72 -21.05 -0.67
CA LEU A 91 -16.06 -20.70 -0.20
C LEU A 91 -17.18 -20.99 -1.23
N GLY A 92 -16.85 -21.50 -2.42
CA GLY A 92 -17.82 -21.76 -3.49
C GLY A 92 -18.42 -20.51 -4.16
N LEU A 93 -17.77 -19.36 -4.03
CA LEU A 93 -18.24 -18.06 -4.51
C LEU A 93 -17.79 -17.75 -5.95
N ASP A 94 -17.66 -18.76 -6.81
CA ASP A 94 -17.12 -18.60 -8.17
C ASP A 94 -18.03 -17.79 -9.09
N LYS A 95 -19.35 -17.84 -8.85
CA LYS A 95 -20.36 -17.05 -9.55
C LYS A 95 -20.63 -15.76 -8.78
N ALA A 96 -20.70 -14.64 -9.50
CA ALA A 96 -21.02 -13.34 -8.91
C ALA A 96 -22.52 -13.24 -8.65
N ASN A 97 -22.92 -12.45 -7.65
CA ASN A 97 -24.32 -12.16 -7.33
C ASN A 97 -25.19 -13.39 -7.03
N GLN A 98 -24.55 -14.51 -6.67
CA GLN A 98 -25.24 -15.70 -6.19
C GLN A 98 -25.14 -15.75 -4.67
N GLN A 99 -26.27 -16.02 -4.02
CA GLN A 99 -26.36 -16.15 -2.58
C GLN A 99 -25.84 -17.53 -2.17
N PHE A 100 -24.90 -17.54 -1.23
CA PHE A 100 -24.43 -18.75 -0.58
C PHE A 100 -24.57 -18.61 0.93
N ILE A 101 -25.11 -19.65 1.55
CA ILE A 101 -25.09 -19.81 2.99
C ILE A 101 -23.85 -20.66 3.26
N PRO A 102 -22.78 -20.10 3.86
CA PRO A 102 -21.61 -20.88 4.19
C PRO A 102 -22.03 -21.84 5.29
N VAL A 103 -22.27 -23.10 4.91
CA VAL A 103 -22.27 -24.21 5.85
C VAL A 103 -20.81 -24.43 6.19
N PHE A 104 -20.32 -23.72 7.20
CA PHE A 104 -19.09 -24.11 7.84
C PHE A 104 -19.40 -25.46 8.47
N ASN A 105 -19.08 -26.55 7.77
CA ASN A 105 -18.96 -27.85 8.38
C ASN A 105 -17.98 -27.63 9.54
N HIS A 106 -18.53 -27.62 10.76
CA HIS A 106 -17.71 -27.76 11.95
C HIS A 106 -16.83 -28.96 11.66
N LEU A 107 -15.52 -28.72 11.69
CA LEU A 107 -14.47 -29.71 11.47
C LEU A 107 -14.94 -31.10 11.92
N ASP A 108 -14.89 -32.05 10.99
CA ASP A 108 -14.86 -33.46 11.34
C ASP A 108 -13.77 -33.66 12.41
N SER A 109 -14.20 -34.14 13.58
CA SER A 109 -13.41 -34.72 14.67
C SER A 109 -12.52 -33.83 15.54
#